data_AF-A0A9X1LAP4-F1
#
_entry.id   AF-A0A9X1LAP4-F1
#
_cell.length_a   1.000
_cell.length_b   1.000
_cell.length_c   1.000
_cell.angle_alpha   90.00
_cell.angle_beta   90.00
_cell.angle_gamma   90.00
#
_symmetry.space_group_name_H-M   'P 1'
#
loop_
_entity.id
_entity.type
_entity.pdbx_description
1 polymer ?
#
loop_
_entity_poly.entity_id
_entity_poly.type
_entity_poly.pdbx_seq_one_letter_code
_entity_poly.pdbx_strand_id
1 'polypeptide(L)'
;MTDPIDLGGVSPAPEAAALPDRDLPSGGNVGSDRMPSGGQSVVAQRALAAPATVDRAARTVEVVWSTGARARNFVPPLGPILEELDMAPAAVRMDGLRSGRAPVLDAHRRGGARDVLGRVVAARIEAGRGYATLQFSSAADVEPVWQRVADGTLRAVSVGYRVHRYEPVPDAATGQTVHRAVDWEPFEISVVPVPIDPAAAVRGEAEQGSPATALEPPLPEDPSMSETTPATPAAEPAPTVPPVSATPTAAPEPTRAAVPASDLEAVRAEAERAAIERLAGYDTVLAGARGLLAEDLLTSLRQAAIRDRIAPEVLRGRLWEAFTAGTPRPSIPARPETGPANDDPAVLIDAMAEALAARSMPGYQPQGSGRHAEFLGWRPSDMVGELLRARGERNVPRNPTLLAERAFHTTSDFPLLLSAAANKMLLAAYAPAAPSYRQIFLRRDFRDFKPHRHLRVGDFPTLLPLLENGEIQAGTMSESQEIVLLQTFARRIRVTRPMLVNDDLGAFTDFAAMIGRRVADFENATAVDCH
;
A
#
# COMPACT_ATOMS: atom_id res chain seq x y z
N MET A 1 24.89 42.66 -78.51
CA MET A 1 25.63 43.44 -77.51
C MET A 1 25.72 42.55 -76.28
N THR A 2 26.91 41.96 -76.14
CA THR A 2 27.45 41.04 -75.13
C THR A 2 26.52 40.34 -74.13
N ASP A 3 26.45 39.03 -74.36
CA ASP A 3 26.03 37.91 -73.50
C ASP A 3 27.21 37.44 -72.59
N PRO A 4 27.08 36.39 -71.74
CA PRO A 4 27.55 36.37 -70.34
C PRO A 4 28.62 35.28 -70.01
N ILE A 5 28.83 35.03 -68.69
CA ILE A 5 29.42 33.84 -68.01
C ILE A 5 30.96 33.85 -67.78
N ASP A 6 31.43 33.66 -66.52
CA ASP A 6 32.24 32.49 -66.08
C ASP A 6 32.61 32.47 -64.57
N LEU A 7 32.97 31.26 -64.12
CA LEU A 7 33.12 30.62 -62.82
C LEU A 7 34.53 30.75 -62.17
N GLY A 8 34.60 30.56 -60.84
CA GLY A 8 35.63 29.72 -60.18
C GLY A 8 36.96 30.35 -59.71
N GLY A 9 37.48 29.86 -58.56
CA GLY A 9 38.89 30.01 -58.12
C GLY A 9 39.05 30.54 -56.68
N VAL A 10 39.13 29.71 -55.64
CA VAL A 10 40.36 29.11 -55.03
C VAL A 10 41.17 30.09 -54.13
N SER A 11 41.31 29.71 -52.86
CA SER A 11 42.19 30.30 -51.82
C SER A 11 43.67 29.93 -52.07
N PRO A 12 44.68 30.67 -51.55
CA PRO A 12 45.29 30.24 -50.29
C PRO A 12 45.84 31.37 -49.37
N ALA A 13 46.21 30.97 -48.16
CA ALA A 13 46.77 31.75 -47.04
C ALA A 13 48.18 32.35 -47.29
N PRO A 14 48.71 33.09 -46.29
CA PRO A 14 50.12 32.95 -45.93
C PRO A 14 50.39 32.65 -44.43
N GLU A 15 51.53 32.00 -44.24
CA GLU A 15 52.18 31.38 -43.09
C GLU A 15 53.22 32.36 -42.48
N ALA A 16 53.17 32.67 -41.18
CA ALA A 16 54.05 32.28 -40.04
C ALA A 16 55.37 33.09 -39.77
N ALA A 17 55.82 32.96 -38.51
CA ALA A 17 57.06 33.42 -37.82
C ALA A 17 56.93 34.72 -36.99
N ALA A 18 57.35 34.85 -35.72
CA ALA A 18 58.10 34.00 -34.79
C ALA A 18 57.94 34.47 -33.31
N LEU A 19 58.06 33.52 -32.37
CA LEU A 19 58.22 33.63 -30.89
C LEU A 19 59.71 33.90 -30.53
N PRO A 20 60.10 34.35 -29.29
CA PRO A 20 60.17 33.51 -28.07
C PRO A 20 59.98 34.33 -26.73
N ASP A 21 59.98 33.87 -25.48
CA ASP A 21 60.09 32.58 -24.78
C ASP A 21 59.70 32.77 -23.28
N ARG A 22 59.55 31.64 -22.56
CA ARG A 22 59.55 31.41 -21.08
C ARG A 22 58.21 31.46 -20.33
N ASP A 23 57.83 30.50 -19.48
CA ASP A 23 58.37 29.20 -19.05
C ASP A 23 57.19 28.42 -18.38
N LEU A 24 57.07 27.12 -18.68
CA LEU A 24 56.11 26.12 -18.14
C LEU A 24 56.71 25.41 -16.90
N PRO A 25 55.96 24.74 -15.98
CA PRO A 25 55.38 23.39 -16.20
C PRO A 25 54.01 23.17 -15.47
N SER A 26 53.18 22.13 -15.61
CA SER A 26 53.18 20.84 -16.33
C SER A 26 51.76 20.22 -16.23
N GLY A 27 51.29 19.62 -17.32
CA GLY A 27 50.55 18.33 -17.36
C GLY A 27 49.19 18.16 -16.67
N GLY A 28 48.12 17.96 -17.47
CA GLY A 28 46.87 17.38 -16.96
C GLY A 28 45.64 17.50 -17.88
N ASN A 29 45.62 16.69 -18.95
CA ASN A 29 44.47 16.15 -19.70
C ASN A 29 43.16 16.98 -19.90
N VAL A 30 42.85 17.26 -21.18
CA VAL A 30 41.58 17.82 -21.65
C VAL A 30 40.51 16.72 -21.67
N GLY A 31 39.46 16.88 -20.86
CA GLY A 31 38.21 16.13 -20.96
C GLY A 31 37.05 17.12 -20.88
N SER A 32 36.23 17.16 -21.92
CA SER A 32 35.02 17.97 -22.03
C SER A 32 34.09 17.81 -20.83
N ASP A 33 33.88 18.88 -20.07
CA ASP A 33 32.94 18.87 -18.95
C ASP A 33 31.50 19.03 -19.47
N ARG A 34 30.87 17.87 -19.69
CA ARG A 34 29.42 17.75 -19.90
C ARG A 34 28.76 17.97 -18.55
N MET A 35 28.11 19.11 -18.39
CA MET A 35 27.12 19.36 -17.32
C MET A 35 26.23 18.12 -17.13
N PRO A 36 26.15 17.52 -15.93
CA PRO A 36 25.20 16.43 -15.69
C PRO A 36 23.78 17.00 -15.66
N SER A 37 23.02 16.70 -16.72
CA SER A 37 21.56 16.80 -16.73
C SER A 37 21.00 15.70 -15.82
N GLY A 38 20.65 16.07 -14.59
CA GLY A 38 20.12 15.12 -13.62
C GLY A 38 19.39 15.82 -12.48
N GLY A 39 18.29 16.51 -12.78
CA GLY A 39 17.35 16.99 -11.77
C GLY A 39 16.62 15.80 -11.14
N GLN A 40 17.23 15.16 -10.14
CA GLN A 40 16.53 14.22 -9.28
C GLN A 40 15.63 15.02 -8.33
N SER A 41 14.32 14.82 -8.43
CA SER A 41 13.37 15.36 -7.47
C SER A 41 13.57 14.66 -6.13
N VAL A 42 14.07 15.38 -5.13
CA VAL A 42 14.06 14.90 -3.74
C VAL A 42 12.65 15.10 -3.19
N VAL A 43 12.01 14.01 -2.74
CA VAL A 43 10.77 14.09 -1.95
C VAL A 43 11.15 14.20 -0.48
N ALA A 44 11.13 15.42 0.05
CA ALA A 44 11.26 15.63 1.48
C ALA A 44 9.93 15.27 2.17
N GLN A 45 9.91 14.22 2.98
CA GLN A 45 8.76 13.92 3.84
C GLN A 45 8.85 14.74 5.13
N ARG A 46 7.98 15.75 5.24
CA ARG A 46 7.78 16.48 6.50
C ARG A 46 6.78 15.70 7.37
N ALA A 47 6.96 15.76 8.69
CA ALA A 47 6.08 15.14 9.67
C ALA A 47 4.59 15.40 9.37
N LEU A 48 3.78 14.34 9.45
CA LEU A 48 2.33 14.37 9.27
C LEU A 48 1.68 15.20 10.38
N ALA A 49 1.51 16.50 10.16
CA ALA A 49 0.72 17.35 11.03
C ALA A 49 -0.76 17.21 10.68
N ALA A 50 -1.64 17.05 11.67
CA ALA A 50 -3.09 17.11 11.45
C ALA A 50 -3.43 18.37 10.65
N PRO A 51 -4.36 18.31 9.67
CA PRO A 51 -4.66 19.50 8.89
C PRO A 51 -5.25 20.59 9.78
N ALA A 52 -4.69 21.80 9.69
CA ALA A 52 -5.04 22.91 10.57
C ALA A 52 -6.51 23.35 10.48
N THR A 53 -7.22 22.94 9.42
CA THR A 53 -8.62 23.30 9.17
C THR A 53 -9.62 22.25 9.66
N VAL A 54 -9.16 21.17 10.30
CA VAL A 54 -10.02 20.10 10.81
C VAL A 54 -10.73 20.56 12.08
N ASP A 55 -12.06 20.59 12.02
CA ASP A 55 -12.93 20.67 13.20
C ASP A 55 -13.48 19.27 13.51
N ARG A 56 -13.01 18.68 14.60
CA ARG A 56 -13.43 17.34 15.03
C ARG A 56 -14.86 17.29 15.55
N ALA A 57 -15.34 18.37 16.16
CA ALA A 57 -16.70 18.44 16.70
C ALA A 57 -17.72 18.58 15.56
N ALA A 58 -17.45 19.46 14.60
CA ALA A 58 -18.32 19.66 13.44
C ALA A 58 -18.13 18.60 12.34
N ARG A 59 -17.06 17.80 12.43
CA ARG A 59 -16.58 16.86 11.39
C ARG A 59 -16.37 17.55 10.05
N THR A 60 -15.78 18.74 10.11
CA THR A 60 -15.53 19.57 8.92
C THR A 60 -14.07 19.78 8.64
N VAL A 61 -13.74 19.98 7.37
CA VAL A 61 -12.39 20.32 6.91
C VAL A 61 -12.45 21.22 5.68
N GLU A 62 -11.48 22.12 5.52
CA GLU A 62 -11.36 22.96 4.33
C GLU A 62 -10.38 22.34 3.32
N VAL A 63 -10.77 22.37 2.06
CA VAL A 63 -9.99 21.79 0.95
C VAL A 63 -9.84 22.79 -0.19
N VAL A 64 -8.73 22.66 -0.93
CA VAL A 64 -8.62 23.15 -2.29
C VAL A 64 -9.13 22.02 -3.19
N TRP A 65 -10.26 22.22 -3.87
CA TRP A 65 -10.87 21.16 -4.69
C TRP A 65 -10.46 21.23 -6.17
N SER A 66 -9.94 22.37 -6.62
CA SER A 66 -9.29 22.51 -7.92
C SER A 66 -8.43 23.77 -7.99
N THR A 67 -7.36 23.71 -8.77
CA THR A 67 -6.48 24.80 -9.20
C THR A 67 -6.52 25.03 -10.71
N GLY A 68 -7.34 24.25 -11.43
CA GLY A 68 -7.38 24.27 -12.90
C GLY A 68 -6.20 23.59 -13.58
N ALA A 69 -5.42 22.78 -12.84
CA ALA A 69 -4.21 22.15 -13.35
C ALA A 69 -4.44 21.36 -14.65
N ARG A 70 -3.49 21.46 -15.57
CA ARG A 70 -3.55 20.77 -16.85
C ARG A 70 -3.44 19.26 -16.68
N ALA A 71 -4.34 18.53 -17.31
CA ALA A 71 -4.36 17.08 -17.23
C ALA A 71 -4.76 16.44 -18.57
N ARG A 72 -4.28 15.21 -18.79
CA ARG A 72 -4.76 14.40 -19.90
C ARG A 72 -6.13 13.85 -19.54
N ASN A 73 -7.13 14.16 -20.36
CA ASN A 73 -8.48 13.63 -20.22
C ASN A 73 -8.94 12.97 -21.52
N PHE A 74 -10.03 12.22 -21.46
CA PHE A 74 -10.68 11.63 -22.62
C PHE A 74 -12.12 12.09 -22.69
N VAL A 75 -12.45 12.82 -23.75
CA VAL A 75 -13.81 13.32 -24.02
C VAL A 75 -14.33 12.58 -25.25
N PRO A 76 -15.42 11.79 -25.16
CA PRO A 76 -15.85 10.92 -26.26
C PRO A 76 -15.92 11.56 -27.65
N PRO A 77 -16.48 12.79 -27.84
CA PRO A 77 -16.48 13.44 -29.15
C PRO A 77 -15.12 14.03 -29.60
N LEU A 78 -14.16 14.25 -28.69
CA LEU A 78 -12.87 14.87 -28.98
C LEU A 78 -11.68 13.90 -28.90
N GLY A 79 -11.87 12.71 -28.32
CA GLY A 79 -10.82 11.77 -28.03
C GLY A 79 -9.93 12.20 -26.85
N PRO A 80 -8.66 11.77 -26.81
CA PRO A 80 -7.71 12.19 -25.79
C PRO A 80 -7.32 13.66 -25.98
N ILE A 81 -7.53 14.47 -24.95
CA ILE A 81 -7.24 15.90 -24.94
C ILE A 81 -6.29 16.25 -23.80
N LEU A 82 -5.52 17.33 -23.97
CA LEU A 82 -4.94 18.04 -22.85
C LEU A 82 -5.97 19.07 -22.38
N GLU A 83 -6.53 18.87 -21.20
CA GLU A 83 -7.58 19.69 -20.63
C GLU A 83 -7.02 20.63 -19.57
N GLU A 84 -7.58 21.84 -19.51
CA GLU A 84 -7.35 22.83 -18.46
C GLU A 84 -8.71 23.35 -17.99
N LEU A 85 -8.96 23.47 -16.69
CA LEU A 85 -10.20 24.05 -16.19
C LEU A 85 -9.99 25.54 -15.93
N ASP A 86 -10.75 26.40 -16.61
CA ASP A 86 -10.69 27.83 -16.35
C ASP A 86 -11.35 28.11 -14.98
N MET A 87 -10.54 28.57 -14.04
CA MET A 87 -10.97 28.87 -12.67
C MET A 87 -11.49 30.31 -12.51
N ALA A 88 -11.67 31.07 -13.60
CA ALA A 88 -12.33 32.36 -13.54
C ALA A 88 -13.78 32.21 -13.04
N PRO A 89 -14.29 33.10 -12.15
CA PRO A 89 -15.64 32.99 -11.61
C PRO A 89 -16.76 32.92 -12.68
N ALA A 90 -16.53 33.49 -13.87
CA ALA A 90 -17.48 33.45 -14.97
C ALA A 90 -17.50 32.11 -15.73
N ALA A 91 -16.43 31.31 -15.62
CA ALA A 91 -16.31 30.02 -16.30
C ALA A 91 -16.91 28.86 -15.50
N VAL A 92 -17.12 29.03 -14.20
CA VAL A 92 -17.54 27.95 -13.29
C VAL A 92 -18.96 28.16 -12.78
N ARG A 93 -19.86 27.22 -13.09
CA ARG A 93 -21.22 27.17 -12.57
C ARG A 93 -21.22 26.58 -11.15
N MET A 94 -21.15 27.45 -10.15
CA MET A 94 -20.95 27.05 -8.75
C MET A 94 -22.23 26.62 -8.00
N ASP A 95 -23.40 26.71 -8.60
CA ASP A 95 -24.69 26.46 -7.94
C ASP A 95 -24.75 25.05 -7.32
N GLY A 96 -24.23 24.04 -8.03
CA GLY A 96 -24.15 22.66 -7.56
C GLY A 96 -23.40 22.53 -6.23
N LEU A 97 -22.15 23.01 -6.18
CA LEU A 97 -21.34 22.96 -4.96
C LEU A 97 -21.84 23.90 -3.85
N ARG A 98 -22.40 25.06 -4.20
CA ARG A 98 -22.93 26.04 -3.23
C ARG A 98 -24.29 25.67 -2.66
N SER A 99 -24.97 24.68 -3.21
CA SER A 99 -26.29 24.22 -2.76
C SER A 99 -26.32 23.71 -1.31
N GLY A 100 -25.17 23.38 -0.72
CA GLY A 100 -25.09 22.69 0.57
C GLY A 100 -25.44 21.21 0.50
N ARG A 101 -25.63 20.65 -0.71
CA ARG A 101 -26.08 19.27 -0.94
C ARG A 101 -25.15 18.44 -1.83
N ALA A 102 -24.14 19.05 -2.45
CA ALA A 102 -23.20 18.31 -3.28
C ALA A 102 -22.51 17.22 -2.43
N PRO A 103 -22.47 15.97 -2.89
CA PRO A 103 -21.96 14.87 -2.08
C PRO A 103 -20.44 14.92 -1.98
N VAL A 104 -19.93 14.44 -0.85
CA VAL A 104 -18.54 14.04 -0.71
C VAL A 104 -18.46 12.53 -0.90
N LEU A 105 -17.68 12.07 -1.87
CA LEU A 105 -17.66 10.66 -2.27
C LEU A 105 -16.33 9.96 -1.93
N ASP A 106 -16.39 8.64 -1.82
CA ASP A 106 -15.20 7.78 -1.79
C ASP A 106 -14.78 7.43 -3.22
N ALA A 107 -13.64 7.99 -3.66
CA ALA A 107 -12.99 7.64 -4.92
C ALA A 107 -13.89 7.68 -6.16
N HIS A 108 -14.72 8.72 -6.30
CA HIS A 108 -15.69 8.90 -7.40
C HIS A 108 -16.74 7.79 -7.52
N ARG A 109 -16.89 6.92 -6.51
CA ARG A 109 -17.89 5.85 -6.53
C ARG A 109 -19.29 6.44 -6.35
N ARG A 110 -20.20 6.01 -7.23
CA ARG A 110 -21.61 6.47 -7.30
C ARG A 110 -22.58 5.29 -7.30
N GLY A 111 -22.09 4.11 -6.94
CA GLY A 111 -22.81 2.84 -7.08
C GLY A 111 -23.83 2.63 -5.97
N GLY A 112 -23.60 3.21 -4.78
CA GLY A 112 -24.53 3.09 -3.65
C GLY A 112 -24.42 4.21 -2.63
N ALA A 113 -25.41 4.27 -1.73
CA ALA A 113 -25.49 5.30 -0.69
C ALA A 113 -24.30 5.29 0.29
N ARG A 114 -23.63 4.13 0.47
CA ARG A 114 -22.42 4.00 1.29
C ARG A 114 -21.20 4.71 0.71
N ASP A 115 -21.20 4.99 -0.59
CA ASP A 115 -20.11 5.74 -1.24
C ASP A 115 -20.14 7.23 -0.87
N VAL A 116 -21.24 7.71 -0.25
CA VAL A 116 -21.39 9.10 0.21
C VAL A 116 -20.81 9.25 1.61
N LEU A 117 -19.61 9.82 1.69
CA LEU A 117 -18.89 10.11 2.93
C LEU A 117 -19.45 11.34 3.65
N GLY A 118 -20.11 12.24 2.93
CA GLY A 118 -20.54 13.52 3.48
C GLY A 118 -21.13 14.46 2.45
N ARG A 119 -21.04 15.77 2.72
CA ARG A 119 -21.53 16.83 1.83
C ARG A 119 -20.64 18.07 1.87
N VAL A 120 -20.71 18.85 0.80
CA VAL A 120 -20.12 20.19 0.72
C VAL A 120 -21.06 21.18 1.39
N VAL A 121 -20.58 21.93 2.39
CA VAL A 121 -21.38 22.91 3.14
C VAL A 121 -21.10 24.35 2.74
N ALA A 122 -19.93 24.62 2.16
CA ALA A 122 -19.56 25.92 1.60
C ALA A 122 -18.59 25.71 0.44
N ALA A 123 -18.66 26.55 -0.59
CA ALA A 123 -17.74 26.53 -1.72
C ALA A 123 -17.54 27.92 -2.32
N ARG A 124 -16.29 28.27 -2.65
CA ARG A 124 -15.92 29.55 -3.24
C ARG A 124 -14.79 29.38 -4.26
N ILE A 125 -14.65 30.38 -5.13
CA ILE A 125 -13.49 30.55 -6.00
C ILE A 125 -12.80 31.83 -5.54
N GLU A 126 -11.51 31.75 -5.31
CA GLU A 126 -10.71 32.84 -4.79
C GLU A 126 -9.29 32.72 -5.37
N ALA A 127 -8.75 33.82 -5.90
CA ALA A 127 -7.41 33.86 -6.50
C ALA A 127 -7.09 32.70 -7.49
N GLY A 128 -8.06 32.35 -8.34
CA GLY A 128 -7.90 31.27 -9.34
C GLY A 128 -7.91 29.86 -8.76
N ARG A 129 -8.31 29.68 -7.50
CA ARG A 129 -8.42 28.38 -6.82
C ARG A 129 -9.83 28.16 -6.30
N GLY A 130 -10.26 26.91 -6.32
CA GLY A 130 -11.53 26.45 -5.76
C GLY A 130 -11.35 25.99 -4.32
N TYR A 131 -12.07 26.60 -3.40
CA TYR A 131 -12.10 26.22 -1.98
C TYR A 131 -13.47 25.66 -1.59
N ALA A 132 -13.49 24.67 -0.70
CA ALA A 132 -14.71 24.12 -0.15
C ALA A 132 -14.54 23.65 1.29
N THR A 133 -15.61 23.74 2.06
CA THR A 133 -15.73 23.11 3.38
C THR A 133 -16.53 21.83 3.23
N LEU A 134 -15.93 20.71 3.58
CA LEU A 134 -16.54 19.39 3.55
C LEU A 134 -17.02 19.03 4.96
N GLN A 135 -18.22 18.45 5.08
CA GLN A 135 -18.75 17.88 6.32
C GLN A 135 -18.93 16.37 6.16
N PHE A 136 -18.30 15.58 7.02
CA PHE A 136 -18.35 14.12 7.00
C PHE A 136 -19.50 13.58 7.85
N SER A 137 -20.15 12.52 7.36
CA SER A 137 -21.21 11.79 8.07
C SER A 137 -20.67 11.18 9.38
N SER A 138 -21.54 11.04 10.38
CA SER A 138 -21.25 10.32 11.63
C SER A 138 -21.56 8.82 11.55
N ALA A 139 -21.89 8.30 10.35
CA ALA A 139 -22.12 6.89 10.14
C ALA A 139 -20.85 6.06 10.40
N ALA A 140 -21.01 4.86 10.95
CA ALA A 140 -19.90 4.02 11.41
C ALA A 140 -18.95 3.58 10.27
N ASP A 141 -19.47 3.45 9.05
CA ASP A 141 -18.71 3.10 7.84
C ASP A 141 -17.85 4.26 7.32
N VAL A 142 -18.18 5.51 7.65
CA VAL A 142 -17.39 6.70 7.29
C VAL A 142 -16.26 6.99 8.27
N GLU A 143 -16.37 6.51 9.51
CA GLU A 143 -15.43 6.83 10.60
C GLU A 143 -13.96 6.52 10.26
N PRO A 144 -13.61 5.37 9.64
CA PRO A 144 -12.22 5.11 9.25
C PRO A 144 -11.66 6.10 8.23
N VAL A 145 -12.51 6.62 7.32
CA VAL A 145 -12.09 7.62 6.33
C VAL A 145 -11.93 8.98 7.00
N TRP A 146 -12.90 9.36 7.85
CA TRP A 146 -12.83 10.60 8.62
C TRP A 146 -11.56 10.67 9.48
N GLN A 147 -11.20 9.59 10.18
CA GLN A 147 -9.97 9.56 11.00
C GLN A 147 -8.71 9.82 10.17
N ARG A 148 -8.60 9.20 8.98
CA ARG A 148 -7.47 9.42 8.06
C ARG A 148 -7.41 10.85 7.50
N VAL A 149 -8.56 11.49 7.32
CA VAL A 149 -8.60 12.90 6.92
C VAL A 149 -8.20 13.78 8.10
N ALA A 150 -8.71 13.50 9.29
CA ALA A 150 -8.48 14.26 10.52
C ALA A 150 -7.03 14.15 11.04
N ASP A 151 -6.37 13.02 10.84
CA ASP A 151 -4.94 12.82 11.15
C ASP A 151 -4.03 13.28 10.01
N GLY A 152 -4.59 13.51 8.82
CA GLY A 152 -3.87 13.98 7.64
C GLY A 152 -3.10 12.90 6.89
N THR A 153 -3.41 11.62 7.11
CA THR A 153 -2.91 10.50 6.28
C THR A 153 -3.56 10.51 4.89
N LEU A 154 -4.81 10.98 4.79
CA LEU A 154 -5.57 11.10 3.55
C LEU A 154 -5.91 12.57 3.30
N ARG A 155 -5.15 13.21 2.41
CA ARG A 155 -5.29 14.65 2.11
C ARG A 155 -5.81 14.95 0.72
N ALA A 156 -5.66 14.04 -0.24
CA ALA A 156 -5.99 14.35 -1.62
C ALA A 156 -7.51 14.35 -1.86
N VAL A 157 -7.96 15.33 -2.65
CA VAL A 157 -9.33 15.42 -3.11
C VAL A 157 -9.37 15.61 -4.62
N SER A 158 -10.49 15.28 -5.22
CA SER A 158 -10.73 15.46 -6.65
C SER A 158 -12.15 15.95 -6.86
N VAL A 159 -12.39 16.67 -7.95
CA VAL A 159 -13.70 17.21 -8.29
C VAL A 159 -14.31 16.40 -9.43
N GLY A 160 -15.58 16.03 -9.29
CA GLY A 160 -16.40 15.57 -10.39
C GLY A 160 -17.11 16.75 -11.04
N TYR A 161 -16.99 16.87 -12.36
CA TYR A 161 -17.53 18.01 -13.10
C TYR A 161 -18.06 17.61 -14.47
N ARG A 162 -18.86 18.51 -15.05
CA ARG A 162 -19.34 18.45 -16.42
C ARG A 162 -18.88 19.69 -17.16
N VAL A 163 -18.30 19.52 -18.35
CA VAL A 163 -17.96 20.65 -19.22
C VAL A 163 -19.09 20.88 -20.21
N HIS A 164 -19.55 22.13 -20.29
CA HIS A 164 -20.57 22.59 -21.23
C HIS A 164 -19.93 23.21 -22.48
N ARG A 165 -18.77 23.87 -22.35
CA ARG A 165 -18.01 24.42 -23.48
C ARG A 165 -16.50 24.38 -23.25
N TYR A 166 -15.79 23.96 -24.30
CA TYR A 166 -14.34 24.09 -24.43
C TYR A 166 -13.96 25.20 -25.40
N GLU A 167 -12.86 25.89 -25.12
CA GLU A 167 -12.13 26.74 -26.05
C GLU A 167 -10.75 26.11 -26.31
N PRO A 168 -10.47 25.66 -27.55
CA PRO A 168 -9.15 25.17 -27.92
C PRO A 168 -8.17 26.34 -28.01
N VAL A 169 -7.09 26.28 -27.25
CA VAL A 169 -6.02 27.29 -27.22
C VAL A 169 -4.69 26.60 -27.50
N PRO A 170 -3.89 27.07 -28.48
CA PRO A 170 -2.55 26.55 -28.69
C PRO A 170 -1.65 26.92 -27.50
N ASP A 171 -0.98 25.94 -26.93
CA ASP A 171 0.03 26.19 -25.91
C ASP A 171 1.27 26.83 -26.54
N ALA A 172 1.65 28.00 -26.05
CA ALA A 172 2.75 28.78 -26.64
C ALA A 172 4.13 28.10 -26.53
N ALA A 173 4.33 27.21 -25.54
CA ALA A 173 5.61 26.56 -25.31
C ALA A 173 5.76 25.26 -26.10
N THR A 174 4.67 24.49 -26.25
CA THR A 174 4.70 23.15 -26.83
C THR A 174 4.01 23.08 -28.20
N GLY A 175 3.23 24.10 -28.58
CA GLY A 175 2.38 24.09 -29.78
C GLY A 175 1.19 23.12 -29.68
N GLN A 176 1.02 22.42 -28.56
CA GLN A 176 -0.07 21.48 -28.36
C GLN A 176 -1.38 22.22 -28.07
N THR A 177 -2.49 21.77 -28.67
CA THR A 177 -3.81 22.31 -28.35
C THR A 177 -4.23 21.92 -26.93
N VAL A 178 -4.45 22.92 -26.08
CA VAL A 178 -5.10 22.79 -24.78
C VAL A 178 -6.58 23.07 -24.95
N HIS A 179 -7.43 22.15 -24.52
CA HIS A 179 -8.87 22.34 -24.47
C HIS A 179 -9.23 22.97 -23.13
N ARG A 180 -9.34 24.30 -23.10
CA ARG A 180 -9.68 25.03 -21.88
C ARG A 180 -11.20 24.98 -21.65
N ALA A 181 -11.64 24.41 -20.54
CA ALA A 181 -13.05 24.40 -20.15
C ALA A 181 -13.43 25.79 -19.63
N VAL A 182 -14.18 26.55 -20.44
CA VAL A 182 -14.56 27.95 -20.15
C VAL A 182 -16.02 28.09 -19.71
N ASP A 183 -16.77 27.00 -19.72
CA ASP A 183 -18.10 26.90 -19.15
C ASP A 183 -18.26 25.47 -18.63
N TRP A 184 -18.19 25.29 -17.32
CA TRP A 184 -18.21 23.97 -16.68
C TRP A 184 -18.82 24.03 -15.29
N GLU A 185 -19.23 22.87 -14.79
CA GLU A 185 -20.06 22.74 -13.59
C GLU A 185 -19.53 21.61 -12.70
N PRO A 186 -18.92 21.93 -11.54
CA PRO A 186 -18.60 20.93 -10.53
C PRO A 186 -19.86 20.49 -9.78
N PHE A 187 -20.00 19.17 -9.56
CA PHE A 187 -21.19 18.60 -8.93
C PHE A 187 -20.89 17.67 -7.74
N GLU A 188 -19.64 17.27 -7.52
CA GLU A 188 -19.20 16.50 -6.34
C GLU A 188 -17.72 16.71 -6.04
N ILE A 189 -17.34 16.42 -4.80
CA ILE A 189 -15.94 16.35 -4.37
C ILE A 189 -15.66 14.96 -3.81
N SER A 190 -14.66 14.28 -4.32
CA SER A 190 -14.25 12.95 -3.87
C SER A 190 -12.99 13.02 -3.03
N VAL A 191 -12.94 12.25 -1.95
CA VAL A 191 -11.68 11.93 -1.27
C VAL A 191 -11.00 10.82 -2.07
N VAL A 192 -9.75 11.05 -2.49
CA VAL A 192 -9.02 10.15 -3.39
C VAL A 192 -7.62 9.89 -2.87
N PRO A 193 -7.02 8.72 -3.16
CA PRO A 193 -5.62 8.48 -2.83
C PRO A 193 -4.67 9.25 -3.76
N VAL A 194 -5.05 9.47 -5.02
CA VAL A 194 -4.25 10.17 -6.03
C VAL A 194 -5.17 11.10 -6.82
N PRO A 195 -4.99 12.43 -6.73
CA PRO A 195 -5.80 13.37 -7.47
C PRO A 195 -5.22 13.60 -8.86
N ILE A 196 -6.08 14.01 -9.81
CA ILE A 196 -5.62 14.47 -11.13
C ILE A 196 -4.92 15.83 -11.01
N ASP A 197 -5.48 16.72 -10.19
CA ASP A 197 -4.89 17.99 -9.82
C ASP A 197 -4.00 17.80 -8.58
N PRO A 198 -2.66 17.87 -8.70
CA PRO A 198 -1.76 17.60 -7.57
C PRO A 198 -1.90 18.58 -6.40
N ALA A 199 -2.43 19.79 -6.65
CA ALA A 199 -2.64 20.81 -5.64
C ALA A 199 -4.05 20.76 -5.03
N ALA A 200 -4.92 19.85 -5.50
CA ALA A 200 -6.22 19.61 -4.90
C ALA A 200 -6.08 18.73 -3.64
N ALA A 201 -6.05 19.38 -2.47
CA ALA A 201 -5.82 18.72 -1.20
C ALA A 201 -6.50 19.43 -0.01
N VAL A 202 -6.60 18.69 1.09
CA VAL A 202 -6.96 19.16 2.42
C VAL A 202 -5.92 20.16 2.90
N ARG A 203 -6.39 21.32 3.37
CA ARG A 203 -5.53 22.45 3.70
C ARG A 203 -4.77 22.24 5.02
N GLY A 204 -3.44 22.37 4.96
CA GLY A 204 -2.54 22.53 6.11
C GLY A 204 -2.13 23.98 6.34
N GLU A 205 -1.44 24.28 7.45
CA GLU A 205 -0.83 25.60 7.68
C GLU A 205 0.33 25.85 6.70
N ALA A 206 0.32 27.05 6.11
CA ALA A 206 1.28 27.65 5.15
C ALA A 206 1.36 27.03 3.73
N GLU A 207 1.50 27.93 2.74
CA GLU A 207 1.67 27.61 1.32
C GLU A 207 2.83 26.64 1.08
N GLN A 208 2.54 25.51 0.45
CA GLN A 208 3.56 24.65 -0.14
C GLN A 208 3.85 25.19 -1.54
N GLY A 209 4.92 25.99 -1.65
CA GLY A 209 5.48 26.39 -2.94
C GLY A 209 5.88 25.18 -3.78
N SER A 210 5.87 25.36 -5.10
CA SER A 210 6.39 24.39 -6.08
C SER A 210 7.77 23.86 -5.67
N PRO A 211 8.13 22.62 -6.06
CA PRO A 211 9.46 22.05 -5.78
C PRO A 211 10.54 22.98 -6.33
N ALA A 212 11.29 23.61 -5.44
CA ALA A 212 12.48 24.37 -5.79
C ALA A 212 13.66 23.41 -5.93
N THR A 213 14.47 23.59 -6.97
CA THR A 213 15.79 22.96 -7.10
C THR A 213 16.66 23.42 -5.95
N ALA A 214 17.07 22.48 -5.08
CA ALA A 214 18.04 22.79 -4.03
C ALA A 214 19.40 23.05 -4.69
N LEU A 215 19.85 24.29 -4.69
CA LEU A 215 21.28 24.60 -4.77
C LEU A 215 21.84 24.38 -3.36
N GLU A 216 22.65 23.34 -3.22
CA GLU A 216 23.35 23.02 -1.98
C GLU A 216 24.37 24.14 -1.68
N PRO A 217 24.29 24.85 -0.53
CA PRO A 217 25.37 25.75 -0.13
C PRO A 217 26.56 24.92 0.37
N PRO A 218 27.81 25.32 0.08
CA PRO A 218 28.99 24.59 0.52
C PRO A 218 29.11 24.68 2.05
N LEU A 219 29.48 23.55 2.67
CA LEU A 219 29.76 23.44 4.10
C LEU A 219 30.88 24.41 4.51
N PRO A 220 30.72 25.19 5.58
CA PRO A 220 31.85 25.91 6.17
C PRO A 220 32.77 24.92 6.90
N GLU A 221 34.06 25.00 6.59
CA GLU A 221 35.15 24.38 7.35
C GLU A 221 35.23 24.99 8.77
N ASP A 222 35.48 24.16 9.78
CA ASP A 222 35.84 24.61 11.12
C ASP A 222 37.16 25.41 11.07
N PRO A 223 37.27 26.47 11.89
CA PRO A 223 38.43 26.46 12.78
C PRO A 223 38.18 26.95 14.21
N SER A 224 38.82 26.21 15.12
CA SER A 224 39.52 26.61 16.34
C SER A 224 38.73 27.12 17.57
N MET A 225 38.89 26.34 18.63
CA MET A 225 38.63 26.70 20.02
C MET A 225 39.60 27.75 20.57
N SER A 226 39.11 28.55 21.52
CA SER A 226 39.61 28.71 22.91
C SER A 226 38.65 29.69 23.60
N GLU A 227 38.30 29.62 24.87
CA GLU A 227 38.76 28.88 26.05
C GLU A 227 37.68 29.13 27.12
N THR A 228 37.27 28.12 27.88
CA THR A 228 37.14 28.19 29.35
C THR A 228 36.81 26.78 29.84
N THR A 229 37.79 26.18 30.48
CA THR A 229 37.77 24.88 31.18
C THR A 229 38.09 25.20 32.65
N PRO A 230 37.90 24.31 33.63
CA PRO A 230 36.70 23.57 34.05
C PRO A 230 36.48 23.70 35.59
N ALA A 231 35.41 23.11 36.12
CA ALA A 231 35.45 22.58 37.50
C ALA A 231 34.50 21.39 37.70
N THR A 232 35.08 20.20 37.83
CA THR A 232 34.57 18.94 38.43
C THR A 232 35.85 18.23 38.89
N PRO A 233 35.96 17.55 40.07
CA PRO A 233 35.13 16.41 40.48
C PRO A 233 34.92 16.32 42.02
N ALA A 234 34.29 15.35 42.69
CA ALA A 234 33.91 13.97 42.42
C ALA A 234 32.94 13.49 43.54
N ALA A 235 32.35 12.32 43.30
CA ALA A 235 32.10 11.22 44.26
C ALA A 235 30.93 11.30 45.27
N GLU A 236 30.00 10.36 45.06
CA GLU A 236 29.15 9.70 46.05
C GLU A 236 30.01 8.97 47.11
N PRO A 237 29.55 8.86 48.37
CA PRO A 237 28.94 7.59 48.78
C PRO A 237 27.80 7.71 49.81
N ALA A 238 26.81 6.82 49.74
CA ALA A 238 26.08 6.32 50.92
C ALA A 238 26.89 5.14 51.54
N PRO A 239 26.61 4.58 52.74
CA PRO A 239 25.56 4.86 53.74
C PRO A 239 26.09 4.90 55.21
N THR A 240 25.28 5.33 56.21
CA THR A 240 25.42 4.85 57.61
C THR A 240 24.16 5.03 58.46
N VAL A 241 23.89 4.03 59.28
CA VAL A 241 22.74 3.78 60.19
C VAL A 241 22.92 4.49 61.54
N PRO A 242 21.83 4.81 62.29
CA PRO A 242 21.87 4.81 63.77
C PRO A 242 20.85 3.85 64.42
N PRO A 243 21.03 3.50 65.71
CA PRO A 243 21.01 2.11 66.17
C PRO A 243 19.68 1.60 66.74
N VAL A 244 19.57 0.27 66.74
CA VAL A 244 18.60 -0.54 67.50
C VAL A 244 19.06 -0.75 68.95
N SER A 245 18.13 -0.66 69.90
CA SER A 245 18.16 -1.46 71.14
C SER A 245 16.79 -1.47 71.83
N ALA A 246 16.08 -2.59 71.70
CA ALA A 246 15.59 -3.35 72.85
C ALA A 246 15.24 -4.79 72.41
N THR A 247 15.77 -5.72 73.18
CA THR A 247 15.94 -7.17 73.04
C THR A 247 14.64 -7.98 72.92
N PRO A 248 14.64 -9.15 72.25
CA PRO A 248 13.45 -9.99 72.04
C PRO A 248 13.18 -10.94 73.22
N THR A 249 11.89 -11.19 73.49
CA THR A 249 11.43 -12.30 74.33
C THR A 249 10.63 -13.27 73.48
N ALA A 250 10.89 -14.55 73.75
CA ALA A 250 10.56 -15.75 72.99
C ALA A 250 9.10 -15.93 72.57
N ALA A 251 8.94 -16.60 71.43
CA ALA A 251 7.69 -17.17 70.95
C ALA A 251 7.16 -18.27 71.91
N PRO A 252 5.83 -18.45 71.93
CA PRO A 252 5.29 -19.79 71.75
C PRO A 252 4.30 -19.85 70.56
N GLU A 253 4.14 -21.06 70.05
CA GLU A 253 3.36 -21.48 68.88
C GLU A 253 1.97 -20.84 68.71
N PRO A 254 1.51 -20.59 67.47
CA PRO A 254 0.12 -20.26 67.24
C PRO A 254 -0.73 -21.52 67.44
N THR A 255 -1.40 -21.58 68.60
CA THR A 255 -2.59 -22.41 68.77
C THR A 255 -3.63 -22.00 67.74
N ARG A 256 -4.08 -22.98 66.96
CA ARG A 256 -5.16 -22.91 65.96
C ARG A 256 -6.43 -22.33 66.59
N ALA A 257 -6.67 -21.03 66.41
CA ALA A 257 -7.92 -20.39 66.81
C ALA A 257 -9.02 -20.71 65.78
N ALA A 258 -10.17 -21.16 66.28
CA ALA A 258 -11.36 -21.44 65.49
C ALA A 258 -12.00 -20.14 64.95
N VAL A 259 -12.43 -20.17 63.70
CA VAL A 259 -13.13 -19.07 63.00
C VAL A 259 -14.50 -18.83 63.68
N PRO A 260 -14.92 -17.58 63.95
CA PRO A 260 -16.22 -17.29 64.56
C PRO A 260 -17.39 -17.68 63.64
N ALA A 261 -18.47 -18.20 64.22
CA ALA A 261 -19.60 -18.80 63.51
C ALA A 261 -20.35 -17.86 62.53
N SER A 262 -20.27 -16.53 62.72
CA SER A 262 -20.90 -15.53 61.85
C SER A 262 -20.28 -15.44 60.46
N ASP A 263 -18.97 -15.72 60.35
CA ASP A 263 -18.27 -15.69 59.05
C ASP A 263 -18.60 -16.91 58.20
N LEU A 264 -18.92 -18.04 58.84
CA LEU A 264 -19.35 -19.26 58.14
C LEU A 264 -20.75 -19.12 57.53
N GLU A 265 -21.66 -18.39 58.19
CA GLU A 265 -23.00 -18.14 57.64
C GLU A 265 -22.95 -17.18 56.44
N ALA A 266 -22.12 -16.14 56.49
CA ALA A 266 -21.91 -15.23 55.36
C ALA A 266 -21.29 -15.95 54.14
N VAL A 267 -20.30 -16.81 54.37
CA VAL A 267 -19.67 -17.62 53.31
C VAL A 267 -20.64 -18.65 52.73
N ARG A 268 -21.52 -19.24 53.55
CA ARG A 268 -22.58 -20.17 53.08
C ARG A 268 -23.63 -19.43 52.24
N ALA A 269 -24.09 -18.26 52.67
CA ALA A 269 -25.08 -17.47 51.94
C ALA A 269 -24.54 -17.01 50.57
N GLU A 270 -23.26 -16.63 50.50
CA GLU A 270 -22.62 -16.26 49.23
C GLU A 270 -22.42 -17.47 48.31
N ALA A 271 -22.03 -18.63 48.87
CA ALA A 271 -21.92 -19.87 48.11
C ALA A 271 -23.27 -20.34 47.54
N GLU A 272 -24.37 -20.14 48.28
CA GLU A 272 -25.74 -20.42 47.84
C GLU A 272 -26.18 -19.48 46.71
N ARG A 273 -25.91 -18.17 46.83
CA ARG A 273 -26.17 -17.19 45.76
C ARG A 273 -25.40 -17.52 44.48
N ALA A 274 -24.11 -17.79 44.60
CA ALA A 274 -23.27 -18.19 43.48
C ALA A 274 -23.71 -19.53 42.86
N ALA A 275 -24.33 -20.43 43.65
CA ALA A 275 -24.92 -21.66 43.13
C ALA A 275 -26.21 -21.39 42.34
N ILE A 276 -27.10 -20.53 42.85
CA ILE A 276 -28.34 -20.15 42.16
C ILE A 276 -28.03 -19.46 40.82
N GLU A 277 -27.09 -18.51 40.83
CA GLU A 277 -26.67 -17.80 39.63
C GLU A 277 -26.07 -18.74 38.57
N ARG A 278 -25.27 -19.71 39.00
CA ARG A 278 -24.72 -20.75 38.11
C ARG A 278 -25.81 -21.61 37.47
N LEU A 279 -26.82 -22.03 38.24
CA LEU A 279 -27.94 -22.80 37.69
C LEU A 279 -28.75 -21.97 36.67
N ALA A 280 -29.01 -20.69 36.96
CA ALA A 280 -29.66 -19.77 36.02
C ALA A 280 -28.83 -19.57 34.74
N GLY A 281 -27.50 -19.52 34.87
CA GLY A 281 -26.56 -19.48 33.74
C GLY A 281 -26.63 -20.70 32.83
N TYR A 282 -26.88 -21.90 33.37
CA TYR A 282 -27.05 -23.09 32.53
C TYR A 282 -28.33 -23.05 31.69
N ASP A 283 -29.44 -22.59 32.28
CA ASP A 283 -30.72 -22.54 31.59
C ASP A 283 -30.69 -21.54 30.42
N THR A 284 -29.96 -20.42 30.55
CA THR A 284 -29.74 -19.46 29.46
C THR A 284 -28.88 -20.03 28.33
N VAL A 285 -27.81 -20.76 28.65
CA VAL A 285 -26.94 -21.41 27.64
C VAL A 285 -27.70 -22.49 26.86
N LEU A 286 -28.48 -23.32 27.57
CA LEU A 286 -29.25 -24.41 26.94
C LEU A 286 -30.44 -23.89 26.12
N ALA A 287 -31.06 -22.77 26.53
CA ALA A 287 -32.14 -22.15 25.77
C ALA A 287 -31.71 -21.74 24.35
N GLY A 288 -30.48 -21.27 24.16
CA GLY A 288 -29.94 -20.91 22.85
C GLY A 288 -29.71 -22.10 21.92
N ALA A 289 -29.72 -23.33 22.43
CA ALA A 289 -29.51 -24.56 21.68
C ALA A 289 -30.80 -25.38 21.47
N ARG A 290 -31.93 -24.94 22.04
CA ARG A 290 -33.24 -25.56 21.83
C ARG A 290 -33.60 -25.51 20.35
N GLY A 291 -33.93 -26.67 19.77
CA GLY A 291 -34.24 -26.83 18.35
C GLY A 291 -33.04 -27.16 17.45
N LEU A 292 -31.80 -27.03 17.93
CA LEU A 292 -30.59 -27.45 17.20
C LEU A 292 -30.09 -28.84 17.63
N LEU A 293 -30.40 -29.24 18.87
CA LEU A 293 -30.00 -30.52 19.47
C LEU A 293 -31.23 -31.23 20.04
N ALA A 294 -31.16 -32.55 20.15
CA ALA A 294 -32.20 -33.37 20.78
C ALA A 294 -32.39 -32.98 22.26
N GLU A 295 -33.64 -32.90 22.71
CA GLU A 295 -33.98 -32.52 24.10
C GLU A 295 -33.39 -33.47 25.14
N ASP A 296 -33.25 -34.76 24.82
CA ASP A 296 -32.63 -35.76 25.71
C ASP A 296 -31.14 -35.46 25.95
N LEU A 297 -30.44 -34.97 24.92
CA LEU A 297 -29.04 -34.60 25.00
C LEU A 297 -28.86 -33.32 25.80
N LEU A 298 -29.71 -32.31 25.58
CA LEU A 298 -29.71 -31.07 26.36
C LEU A 298 -29.97 -31.35 27.85
N THR A 299 -30.92 -32.25 28.15
CA THR A 299 -31.21 -32.70 29.51
C THR A 299 -30.02 -33.41 30.15
N SER A 300 -29.35 -34.29 29.40
CA SER A 300 -28.16 -35.01 29.86
C SER A 300 -26.98 -34.07 30.13
N LEU A 301 -26.74 -33.08 29.25
CA LEU A 301 -25.69 -32.07 29.43
C LEU A 301 -25.96 -31.17 30.64
N ARG A 302 -27.22 -30.81 30.89
CA ARG A 302 -27.63 -30.07 32.10
C ARG A 302 -27.32 -30.86 33.37
N GLN A 303 -27.69 -32.13 33.40
CA GLN A 303 -27.44 -33.00 34.56
C GLN A 303 -25.94 -33.22 34.80
N ALA A 304 -25.14 -33.37 33.75
CA ALA A 304 -23.68 -33.43 33.85
C ALA A 304 -23.09 -32.11 34.38
N ALA A 305 -23.56 -30.97 33.90
CA ALA A 305 -23.08 -29.66 34.36
C ALA A 305 -23.40 -29.38 35.84
N ILE A 306 -24.56 -29.81 36.32
CA ILE A 306 -24.94 -29.72 37.74
C ILE A 306 -24.05 -30.62 38.60
N ARG A 307 -23.79 -31.85 38.14
CA ARG A 307 -22.94 -32.83 38.84
C ARG A 307 -21.49 -32.37 38.95
N ASP A 308 -20.93 -31.89 37.84
CA ASP A 308 -19.52 -31.52 37.72
C ASP A 308 -19.23 -30.09 38.23
N ARG A 309 -20.28 -29.31 38.57
CA ARG A 309 -20.20 -27.90 39.01
C ARG A 309 -19.36 -27.00 38.09
N ILE A 310 -19.48 -27.20 36.77
CA ILE A 310 -18.72 -26.46 35.77
C ILE A 310 -19.20 -24.99 35.62
N ALA A 311 -18.38 -24.10 35.07
CA ALA A 311 -18.87 -22.76 34.73
C ALA A 311 -19.80 -22.79 33.49
N PRO A 312 -20.77 -21.86 33.36
CA PRO A 312 -21.64 -21.77 32.19
C PRO A 312 -20.88 -21.65 30.86
N GLU A 313 -19.68 -21.04 30.87
CA GLU A 313 -18.79 -20.91 29.71
C GLU A 313 -18.25 -22.27 29.24
N VAL A 314 -17.94 -23.17 30.18
CA VAL A 314 -17.48 -24.52 29.89
C VAL A 314 -18.63 -25.37 29.34
N LEU A 315 -19.85 -25.17 29.85
CA LEU A 315 -21.05 -25.80 29.31
C LEU A 315 -21.30 -25.38 27.86
N ARG A 316 -21.08 -24.10 27.51
CA ARG A 316 -21.16 -23.60 26.13
C ARG A 316 -20.17 -24.32 25.20
N GLY A 317 -18.94 -24.55 25.67
CA GLY A 317 -17.94 -25.35 24.94
C GLY A 317 -18.37 -26.80 24.71
N ARG A 318 -18.82 -27.50 25.77
CA ARG A 318 -19.34 -28.88 25.66
C ARG A 318 -20.56 -28.99 24.74
N LEU A 319 -21.41 -27.97 24.73
CA LEU A 319 -22.57 -27.90 23.84
C LEU A 319 -22.16 -27.74 22.37
N TRP A 320 -21.13 -26.94 22.09
CA TRP A 320 -20.53 -26.81 20.75
C TRP A 320 -19.89 -28.13 20.27
N GLU A 321 -19.19 -28.83 21.15
CA GLU A 321 -18.64 -30.17 20.86
C GLU A 321 -19.75 -31.18 20.55
N ALA A 322 -20.83 -31.20 21.34
CA ALA A 322 -21.97 -32.07 21.10
C ALA A 322 -22.68 -31.76 19.77
N PHE A 323 -22.78 -30.49 19.40
CA PHE A 323 -23.31 -30.04 18.12
C PHE A 323 -22.45 -30.48 16.93
N THR A 324 -21.14 -30.31 17.04
CA THR A 324 -20.20 -30.71 15.98
C THR A 324 -20.01 -32.22 15.88
N ALA A 325 -20.14 -32.97 16.98
CA ALA A 325 -20.07 -34.43 17.00
C ALA A 325 -21.33 -35.12 16.46
N GLY A 326 -22.51 -34.50 16.66
CA GLY A 326 -23.79 -34.98 16.12
C GLY A 326 -24.06 -34.57 14.66
N THR A 327 -23.25 -33.66 14.11
CA THR A 327 -23.26 -33.36 12.68
C THR A 327 -22.65 -34.57 11.96
N PRO A 328 -23.32 -35.19 10.97
CA PRO A 328 -22.70 -36.25 10.20
C PRO A 328 -21.36 -35.71 9.68
N ARG A 329 -20.26 -36.39 10.03
CA ARG A 329 -18.98 -36.14 9.35
C ARG A 329 -19.30 -36.15 7.86
N PRO A 330 -18.92 -35.13 7.08
CA PRO A 330 -19.11 -35.19 5.65
C PRO A 330 -18.29 -36.38 5.15
N SER A 331 -18.95 -37.53 5.00
CA SER A 331 -18.47 -38.61 4.20
C SER A 331 -18.46 -38.02 2.81
N ILE A 332 -17.29 -37.62 2.34
CA ILE A 332 -17.07 -37.18 0.97
C ILE A 332 -17.62 -38.33 0.10
N PRO A 333 -18.77 -38.18 -0.58
CA PRO A 333 -19.04 -39.09 -1.67
C PRO A 333 -17.89 -38.87 -2.64
N ALA A 334 -17.23 -39.95 -3.05
CA ALA A 334 -16.25 -39.93 -4.12
C ALA A 334 -16.96 -39.51 -5.41
N ARG A 335 -17.18 -38.21 -5.55
CA ARG A 335 -17.48 -37.52 -6.78
C ARG A 335 -16.20 -36.78 -7.11
N PRO A 336 -15.40 -37.23 -8.09
CA PRO A 336 -14.35 -36.37 -8.60
C PRO A 336 -15.05 -35.12 -9.15
N GLU A 337 -14.44 -33.98 -8.92
CA GLU A 337 -14.83 -32.66 -9.45
C GLU A 337 -15.82 -31.85 -8.60
N THR A 338 -15.31 -31.34 -7.49
CA THR A 338 -15.55 -29.92 -7.15
C THR A 338 -14.20 -29.19 -7.12
N GLY A 339 -13.49 -29.25 -8.24
CA GLY A 339 -12.82 -28.03 -8.70
C GLY A 339 -13.89 -27.09 -9.28
N PRO A 340 -13.59 -25.81 -9.53
CA PRO A 340 -14.36 -25.05 -10.52
C PRO A 340 -14.58 -25.95 -11.74
N ALA A 341 -15.80 -25.98 -12.28
CA ALA A 341 -16.10 -26.77 -13.47
C ALA A 341 -15.02 -26.50 -14.52
N ASN A 342 -14.59 -27.52 -15.28
CA ASN A 342 -13.57 -27.30 -16.30
C ASN A 342 -14.02 -26.19 -17.30
N ASP A 343 -15.31 -25.91 -17.43
CA ASP A 343 -15.82 -24.83 -18.27
C ASP A 343 -15.88 -23.46 -17.58
N ASP A 344 -15.38 -23.32 -16.35
CA ASP A 344 -15.28 -22.04 -15.65
C ASP A 344 -14.30 -21.12 -16.40
N PRO A 345 -14.71 -19.89 -16.78
CA PRO A 345 -13.85 -18.94 -17.44
C PRO A 345 -12.53 -18.69 -16.69
N ALA A 346 -12.49 -18.77 -15.36
CA ALA A 346 -11.26 -18.59 -14.60
C ALA A 346 -10.24 -19.74 -14.83
N VAL A 347 -10.72 -20.98 -14.92
CA VAL A 347 -9.88 -22.18 -15.17
C VAL A 347 -9.38 -22.17 -16.62
N LEU A 348 -10.24 -21.78 -17.56
CA LEU A 348 -9.88 -21.60 -18.97
C LEU A 348 -8.80 -20.51 -19.12
N ILE A 349 -8.96 -19.37 -18.45
CA ILE A 349 -7.96 -18.30 -18.45
C ILE A 349 -6.61 -18.81 -17.94
N ASP A 350 -6.59 -19.56 -16.84
CA ASP A 350 -5.33 -20.05 -16.26
C ASP A 350 -4.62 -21.06 -17.18
N ALA A 351 -5.37 -21.98 -17.81
CA ALA A 351 -4.86 -22.95 -18.78
C ALA A 351 -4.36 -22.28 -20.07
N MET A 352 -5.11 -21.32 -20.61
CA MET A 352 -4.72 -20.54 -21.79
C MET A 352 -3.48 -19.68 -21.50
N ALA A 353 -3.41 -19.05 -20.31
CA ALA A 353 -2.26 -18.27 -19.88
C ALA A 353 -0.99 -19.13 -19.75
N GLU A 354 -1.13 -20.35 -19.24
CA GLU A 354 -0.03 -21.31 -19.16
C GLU A 354 0.44 -21.78 -20.54
N ALA A 355 -0.48 -21.98 -21.49
CA ALA A 355 -0.16 -22.31 -22.87
C ALA A 355 0.60 -21.18 -23.57
N LEU A 356 0.19 -19.93 -23.34
CA LEU A 356 0.90 -18.75 -23.84
C LEU A 356 2.31 -18.67 -23.24
N ALA A 357 2.45 -18.83 -21.92
CA ALA A 357 3.76 -18.81 -21.27
C ALA A 357 4.70 -19.93 -21.78
N ALA A 358 4.17 -21.14 -21.95
CA ALA A 358 4.92 -22.29 -22.45
C ALA A 358 5.36 -22.13 -23.91
N ARG A 359 4.53 -21.50 -24.76
CA ARG A 359 4.90 -21.21 -26.15
C ARG A 359 5.94 -20.10 -26.24
N SER A 360 5.82 -19.11 -25.36
CA SER A 360 6.62 -17.89 -25.39
C SER A 360 8.02 -18.08 -24.77
N MET A 361 8.16 -18.88 -23.71
CA MET A 361 9.45 -19.03 -23.02
C MET A 361 10.07 -20.42 -23.17
N PRO A 362 11.21 -20.55 -23.86
CA PRO A 362 11.98 -21.79 -23.90
C PRO A 362 12.40 -22.23 -22.48
N GLY A 363 11.99 -23.43 -22.08
CA GLY A 363 12.31 -24.00 -20.76
C GLY A 363 11.29 -23.71 -19.66
N TYR A 364 10.19 -23.01 -19.95
CA TYR A 364 9.08 -22.89 -19.02
C TYR A 364 8.42 -24.26 -18.77
N GLN A 365 8.35 -24.67 -17.50
CA GLN A 365 7.62 -25.87 -17.11
C GLN A 365 6.23 -25.48 -16.57
N PRO A 366 5.14 -25.92 -17.22
CA PRO A 366 3.79 -25.68 -16.75
C PRO A 366 3.55 -26.40 -15.41
N GLN A 367 2.86 -25.73 -14.49
CA GLN A 367 2.57 -26.21 -13.14
C GLN A 367 1.08 -26.54 -12.91
N GLY A 368 0.21 -26.22 -13.88
CA GLY A 368 -1.22 -26.44 -13.81
C GLY A 368 -1.68 -27.87 -14.11
N SER A 369 -2.99 -28.02 -14.34
CA SER A 369 -3.69 -29.30 -14.52
C SER A 369 -3.35 -30.07 -15.81
N GLY A 370 -2.39 -29.60 -16.62
CA GLY A 370 -2.03 -30.20 -17.90
C GLY A 370 -2.88 -29.75 -19.09
N ARG A 371 -3.99 -29.03 -18.84
CA ARG A 371 -4.93 -28.59 -19.87
C ARG A 371 -4.37 -27.51 -20.82
N HIS A 372 -3.28 -26.85 -20.45
CA HIS A 372 -2.57 -25.92 -21.34
C HIS A 372 -2.22 -26.55 -22.70
N ALA A 373 -2.04 -27.88 -22.76
CA ALA A 373 -1.75 -28.60 -23.99
C ALA A 373 -2.86 -28.43 -25.06
N GLU A 374 -4.12 -28.28 -24.66
CA GLU A 374 -5.27 -28.05 -25.56
C GLU A 374 -5.15 -26.71 -26.30
N PHE A 375 -4.51 -25.72 -25.66
CA PHE A 375 -4.47 -24.34 -26.10
C PHE A 375 -3.11 -23.92 -26.70
N LEU A 376 -2.08 -24.78 -26.70
CA LEU A 376 -0.75 -24.47 -27.23
C LEU A 376 -0.77 -24.00 -28.70
N GLY A 377 -1.63 -24.62 -29.51
CA GLY A 377 -1.79 -24.31 -30.94
C GLY A 377 -2.69 -23.12 -31.25
N TRP A 378 -3.32 -22.50 -30.25
CA TRP A 378 -4.35 -21.48 -30.48
C TRP A 378 -3.75 -20.08 -30.55
N ARG A 379 -4.29 -19.22 -31.42
CA ARG A 379 -3.90 -17.80 -31.40
C ARG A 379 -4.55 -17.10 -30.21
N PRO A 380 -3.96 -16.01 -29.68
CA PRO A 380 -4.59 -15.22 -28.61
C PRO A 380 -6.00 -14.75 -28.99
N SER A 381 -6.25 -14.45 -30.27
CA SER A 381 -7.58 -14.10 -30.79
C SER A 381 -8.59 -15.25 -30.67
N ASP A 382 -8.16 -16.49 -30.86
CA ASP A 382 -9.04 -17.66 -30.80
C ASP A 382 -9.40 -18.00 -29.34
N MET A 383 -8.42 -17.88 -28.44
CA MET A 383 -8.60 -17.99 -26.98
C MET A 383 -9.64 -16.99 -26.47
N VAL A 384 -9.53 -15.72 -26.88
CA VAL A 384 -10.50 -14.67 -26.53
C VAL A 384 -11.89 -14.99 -27.08
N GLY A 385 -11.97 -15.46 -28.32
CA GLY A 385 -13.25 -15.88 -28.89
C GLY A 385 -13.91 -16.99 -28.08
N GLU A 386 -13.13 -17.90 -27.51
CA GLU A 386 -13.63 -18.99 -26.68
C GLU A 386 -14.04 -18.53 -25.28
N LEU A 387 -13.29 -17.61 -24.66
CA LEU A 387 -13.69 -17.00 -23.40
C LEU A 387 -15.03 -16.25 -23.52
N LEU A 388 -15.24 -15.54 -24.63
CA LEU A 388 -16.52 -14.88 -24.92
C LEU A 388 -17.67 -15.89 -25.07
N ARG A 389 -17.42 -17.05 -25.71
CA ARG A 389 -18.42 -18.13 -25.81
C ARG A 389 -18.71 -18.78 -24.46
N ALA A 390 -17.69 -19.04 -23.64
CA ALA A 390 -17.83 -19.59 -22.30
C ALA A 390 -18.69 -18.69 -21.39
N ARG A 391 -18.65 -17.37 -21.62
CA ARG A 391 -19.52 -16.39 -20.95
C ARG A 391 -20.95 -16.30 -21.51
N GLY A 392 -21.27 -17.04 -22.56
CA GLY A 392 -22.60 -17.06 -23.17
C GLY A 392 -22.81 -16.06 -24.31
N GLU A 393 -21.75 -15.43 -24.85
CA GLU A 393 -21.91 -14.63 -26.08
C GLU A 393 -22.17 -15.54 -27.28
N ARG A 394 -23.35 -15.38 -27.90
CA ARG A 394 -23.77 -16.16 -29.07
C ARG A 394 -23.12 -15.68 -30.37
N ASN A 395 -22.74 -14.40 -30.46
CA ASN A 395 -22.28 -13.75 -31.70
C ASN A 395 -20.84 -13.23 -31.57
N VAL A 396 -19.89 -14.15 -31.45
CA VAL A 396 -18.45 -13.84 -31.42
C VAL A 396 -17.96 -13.49 -32.84
N PRO A 397 -17.40 -12.29 -33.09
CA PRO A 397 -16.88 -11.92 -34.40
C PRO A 397 -15.68 -12.78 -34.77
N ARG A 398 -15.59 -13.22 -36.02
CA ARG A 398 -14.40 -13.92 -36.55
C ARG A 398 -13.26 -12.97 -36.94
N ASN A 399 -13.55 -11.68 -37.10
CA ASN A 399 -12.55 -10.69 -37.45
C ASN A 399 -11.72 -10.33 -36.20
N PRO A 400 -10.39 -10.54 -36.21
CA PRO A 400 -9.53 -10.31 -35.05
C PRO A 400 -9.54 -8.85 -34.57
N THR A 401 -9.73 -7.87 -35.45
CA THR A 401 -9.81 -6.46 -35.09
C THR A 401 -11.08 -6.14 -34.30
N LEU A 402 -12.22 -6.66 -34.75
CA LEU A 402 -13.51 -6.48 -34.08
C LEU A 402 -13.58 -7.28 -32.77
N LEU A 403 -12.93 -8.44 -32.73
CA LEU A 403 -12.81 -9.27 -31.55
C LEU A 403 -11.95 -8.59 -30.48
N ALA A 404 -10.81 -8.00 -30.86
CA ALA A 404 -9.99 -7.19 -29.97
C ALA A 404 -10.77 -5.97 -29.46
N GLU A 405 -11.43 -5.21 -30.33
CA GLU A 405 -12.27 -4.07 -29.92
C GLU A 405 -13.35 -4.47 -28.92
N ARG A 406 -14.06 -5.57 -29.19
CA ARG A 406 -15.09 -6.05 -28.28
C ARG A 406 -14.50 -6.50 -26.95
N ALA A 407 -13.40 -7.25 -26.97
CA ALA A 407 -12.71 -7.70 -25.77
C ALA A 407 -12.12 -6.57 -24.90
N PHE A 408 -11.93 -5.37 -25.48
CA PHE A 408 -11.57 -4.15 -24.74
C PHE A 408 -12.77 -3.38 -24.17
N HIS A 409 -13.98 -3.61 -24.70
CA HIS A 409 -15.20 -2.89 -24.32
C HIS A 409 -16.16 -3.71 -23.45
N THR A 410 -16.14 -5.05 -23.53
CA THR A 410 -16.83 -5.95 -22.59
C THR A 410 -15.89 -6.40 -21.48
N THR A 411 -16.45 -6.76 -20.34
CA THR A 411 -15.78 -6.94 -19.05
C THR A 411 -14.61 -7.94 -19.07
N SER A 412 -13.41 -7.43 -19.36
CA SER A 412 -12.12 -7.78 -18.75
C SER A 412 -11.42 -9.12 -19.08
N ASP A 413 -11.97 -10.05 -19.85
CA ASP A 413 -11.34 -11.39 -20.00
C ASP A 413 -10.00 -11.39 -20.75
N PHE A 414 -9.84 -10.55 -21.77
CA PHE A 414 -8.57 -10.46 -22.50
C PHE A 414 -7.44 -9.79 -21.71
N PRO A 415 -7.67 -8.64 -21.04
CA PRO A 415 -6.70 -8.12 -20.07
C PRO A 415 -6.36 -9.11 -18.96
N LEU A 416 -7.34 -9.89 -18.48
CA LEU A 416 -7.13 -10.90 -17.45
C LEU A 416 -6.24 -12.04 -17.98
N LEU A 417 -6.52 -12.57 -19.16
CA LEU A 417 -5.69 -13.59 -19.82
C LEU A 417 -4.25 -13.12 -20.01
N LEU A 418 -4.08 -11.89 -20.52
CA LEU A 418 -2.75 -11.32 -20.72
C LEU A 418 -2.03 -11.09 -19.40
N SER A 419 -2.73 -10.62 -18.37
CA SER A 419 -2.14 -10.42 -17.04
C SER A 419 -1.71 -11.73 -16.40
N ALA A 420 -2.52 -12.79 -16.54
CA ALA A 420 -2.20 -14.11 -16.03
C ALA A 420 -1.00 -14.72 -16.77
N ALA A 421 -0.96 -14.61 -18.10
CA ALA A 421 0.17 -15.05 -18.91
C ALA A 421 1.46 -14.29 -18.57
N ALA A 422 1.36 -12.96 -18.47
CA ALA A 422 2.49 -12.11 -18.08
C ALA A 422 3.00 -12.43 -16.68
N ASN A 423 2.10 -12.68 -15.71
CA ASN A 423 2.51 -13.06 -14.36
C ASN A 423 3.25 -14.41 -14.33
N LYS A 424 2.74 -15.42 -15.05
CA LYS A 424 3.42 -16.72 -15.21
C LYS A 424 4.79 -16.56 -15.86
N MET A 425 4.87 -15.67 -16.87
CA MET A 425 6.13 -15.39 -17.56
C MET A 425 7.15 -14.68 -16.66
N LEU A 426 6.72 -13.64 -15.95
CA LEU A 426 7.56 -12.88 -15.02
C LEU A 426 8.08 -13.73 -13.88
N LEU A 427 7.21 -14.58 -13.30
CA LEU A 427 7.59 -15.47 -12.21
C LEU A 427 8.67 -16.46 -12.65
N ALA A 428 8.48 -17.09 -13.81
CA ALA A 428 9.48 -18.04 -14.32
C ALA A 428 10.76 -17.37 -14.83
N ALA A 429 10.71 -16.11 -15.27
CA ALA A 429 11.90 -15.32 -15.56
C ALA A 429 12.67 -14.89 -14.30
N TYR A 430 11.97 -14.68 -13.19
CA TYR A 430 12.56 -14.29 -11.91
C TYR A 430 13.17 -15.48 -11.14
N ALA A 431 12.55 -16.67 -11.21
CA ALA A 431 13.02 -17.87 -10.52
C ALA A 431 14.51 -18.24 -10.74
N PRO A 432 15.06 -18.22 -11.97
CA PRO A 432 16.46 -18.59 -12.21
C PRO A 432 17.46 -17.49 -11.84
N ALA A 433 17.01 -16.28 -11.50
CA ALA A 433 17.92 -15.18 -11.16
C ALA A 433 18.61 -15.36 -9.80
N ALA A 434 18.25 -16.39 -9.02
CA ALA A 434 18.86 -16.86 -7.77
C ALA A 434 19.79 -15.82 -7.09
N PRO A 435 19.22 -14.72 -6.57
CA PRO A 435 20.02 -13.58 -6.13
C PRO A 435 20.86 -13.94 -4.90
N SER A 436 22.10 -13.46 -4.85
CA SER A 436 23.10 -13.81 -3.85
C SER A 436 22.66 -13.45 -2.42
N TYR A 437 21.83 -12.41 -2.26
CA TYR A 437 21.30 -12.04 -0.94
C TYR A 437 20.52 -13.19 -0.27
N ARG A 438 19.85 -14.06 -1.04
CA ARG A 438 19.07 -15.18 -0.47
C ARG A 438 19.93 -16.24 0.22
N GLN A 439 21.23 -16.26 -0.06
CA GLN A 439 22.17 -17.18 0.61
C GLN A 439 22.63 -16.64 1.97
N ILE A 440 22.53 -15.31 2.17
CA ILE A 440 23.10 -14.62 3.33
C ILE A 440 22.00 -14.12 4.27
N PHE A 441 20.82 -13.78 3.75
CA PHE A 441 19.69 -13.24 4.51
C PHE A 441 18.56 -14.25 4.69
N LEU A 442 17.96 -14.26 5.89
CA LEU A 442 16.75 -15.03 6.19
C LEU A 442 15.49 -14.27 5.73
N ARG A 443 14.62 -14.92 4.94
CA ARG A 443 13.31 -14.36 4.59
C ARG A 443 12.37 -14.40 5.79
N ARG A 444 11.71 -13.26 6.09
CA ARG A 444 10.64 -13.17 7.08
C ARG A 444 9.46 -12.39 6.51
N ASP A 445 8.27 -12.96 6.64
CA ASP A 445 7.05 -12.34 6.16
C ASP A 445 6.38 -11.53 7.30
N PHE A 446 5.92 -10.32 6.99
CA PHE A 446 5.23 -9.45 7.95
C PHE A 446 3.76 -9.29 7.55
N ARG A 447 2.87 -9.19 8.54
CA ARG A 447 1.42 -9.04 8.32
C ARG A 447 0.99 -7.58 8.13
N ASP A 448 1.80 -6.64 8.58
CA ASP A 448 1.54 -5.21 8.46
C ASP A 448 2.83 -4.40 8.21
N PHE A 449 2.65 -3.12 7.87
CA PHE A 449 3.73 -2.18 7.56
C PHE A 449 4.23 -1.41 8.81
N LYS A 450 3.82 -1.80 10.02
CA LYS A 450 4.26 -1.08 11.22
C LYS A 450 5.75 -1.35 11.49
N PRO A 451 6.46 -0.44 12.17
CA PRO A 451 7.83 -0.69 12.59
C PRO A 451 7.88 -1.91 13.53
N HIS A 452 8.57 -2.97 13.11
CA HIS A 452 8.78 -4.16 13.92
C HIS A 452 10.13 -4.07 14.62
N ARG A 453 10.12 -4.10 15.96
CA ARG A 453 11.33 -4.07 16.78
C ARG A 453 11.87 -5.48 16.89
N HIS A 454 13.09 -5.68 16.42
CA HIS A 454 13.85 -6.91 16.60
C HIS A 454 14.88 -6.69 17.68
N LEU A 455 14.93 -7.63 18.62
CA LEU A 455 15.94 -7.66 19.65
C LEU A 455 17.03 -8.62 19.20
N ARG A 456 18.20 -8.08 18.83
CA ARG A 456 19.40 -8.88 18.71
C ARG A 456 19.99 -9.02 20.10
N VAL A 457 19.92 -10.23 20.63
CA VAL A 457 20.76 -10.63 21.76
C VAL A 457 22.18 -10.76 21.20
N GLY A 458 23.12 -9.99 21.76
CA GLY A 458 24.52 -10.01 21.35
C GLY A 458 25.16 -11.39 21.50
N ASP A 459 26.32 -11.56 20.85
CA ASP A 459 27.07 -12.81 20.87
C ASP A 459 27.37 -13.28 22.30
N PHE A 460 27.26 -14.59 22.51
CA PHE A 460 27.62 -15.22 23.78
C PHE A 460 29.13 -15.02 24.04
N PRO A 461 29.53 -14.51 25.21
CA PRO A 461 30.93 -14.24 25.50
C PRO A 461 31.76 -15.53 25.41
N THR A 462 33.00 -15.42 24.92
CA THR A 462 33.88 -16.58 24.75
C THR A 462 34.10 -17.31 26.08
N LEU A 463 34.02 -18.65 26.05
CA LEU A 463 34.20 -19.47 27.24
C LEU A 463 35.65 -19.34 27.74
N LEU A 464 35.81 -18.82 28.95
CA LEU A 464 37.10 -18.75 29.63
C LEU A 464 37.44 -20.11 30.25
N PRO A 465 38.71 -20.56 30.20
CA PRO A 465 39.11 -21.83 30.80
C PRO A 465 38.93 -21.78 32.32
N LEU A 466 38.21 -22.77 32.86
CA LEU A 466 37.93 -22.92 34.29
C LEU A 466 39.00 -23.84 34.93
N LEU A 467 39.72 -23.36 35.95
CA LEU A 467 40.55 -24.24 36.79
C LEU A 467 39.66 -24.96 37.82
N GLU A 468 40.08 -26.11 38.33
CA GLU A 468 39.28 -27.08 39.10
C GLU A 468 38.53 -26.52 40.35
N ASN A 469 38.86 -25.31 40.81
CA ASN A 469 38.15 -24.59 41.89
C ASN A 469 37.77 -23.13 41.54
N GLY A 470 37.69 -22.77 40.26
CA GLY A 470 37.37 -21.41 39.80
C GLY A 470 35.87 -21.13 39.74
N GLU A 471 35.43 -19.93 40.15
CA GLU A 471 34.04 -19.48 39.98
C GLU A 471 33.70 -19.20 38.51
N ILE A 472 32.47 -19.56 38.10
CA ILE A 472 31.92 -19.27 36.77
C ILE A 472 31.69 -17.76 36.67
N GLN A 473 32.47 -17.08 35.83
CA GLN A 473 32.25 -15.65 35.60
C GLN A 473 30.99 -15.41 34.77
N ALA A 474 30.07 -14.60 35.28
CA ALA A 474 28.85 -14.20 34.58
C ALA A 474 29.18 -13.10 33.56
N GLY A 475 28.98 -13.38 32.28
CA GLY A 475 29.12 -12.41 31.21
C GLY A 475 27.83 -11.61 30.98
N THR A 476 27.94 -10.31 30.75
CA THR A 476 26.82 -9.43 30.41
C THR A 476 26.52 -9.53 28.92
N MET A 477 25.28 -9.89 28.54
CA MET A 477 24.85 -9.87 27.14
C MET A 477 24.49 -8.44 26.74
N SER A 478 25.05 -7.93 25.65
CA SER A 478 24.61 -6.65 25.06
C SER A 478 23.32 -6.86 24.28
N GLU A 479 22.33 -6.02 24.52
CA GLU A 479 21.02 -6.04 23.85
C GLU A 479 21.00 -4.92 22.80
N SER A 480 20.88 -5.26 21.52
CA SER A 480 20.75 -4.30 20.43
C SER A 480 19.34 -4.35 19.86
N GLN A 481 18.66 -3.19 19.80
CA GLN A 481 17.31 -3.06 19.26
C GLN A 481 17.38 -2.52 17.82
N GLU A 482 17.04 -3.35 16.85
CA GLU A 482 16.94 -2.97 15.44
C GLU A 482 15.46 -2.76 15.06
N ILE A 483 15.15 -1.67 14.35
CA ILE A 483 13.80 -1.36 13.88
C ILE A 483 13.72 -1.71 12.39
N VAL A 484 12.81 -2.60 12.02
CA VAL A 484 12.59 -3.01 10.62
C VAL A 484 11.27 -2.39 10.12
N LEU A 485 11.31 -1.71 8.98
CA LEU A 485 10.16 -1.09 8.32
C LEU A 485 10.01 -1.64 6.90
N LEU A 486 8.79 -2.02 6.51
CA LEU A 486 8.50 -2.47 5.15
C LEU A 486 8.31 -1.26 4.24
N GLN A 487 8.98 -1.28 3.07
CA GLN A 487 8.81 -0.29 2.01
C GLN A 487 8.26 -0.96 0.75
N THR A 488 7.44 -0.24 -0.01
CA THR A 488 6.79 -0.76 -1.23
C THR A 488 7.49 -0.22 -2.48
N PHE A 489 7.94 -1.13 -3.35
CA PHE A 489 8.54 -0.79 -4.65
C PHE A 489 7.65 -1.34 -5.79
N ALA A 490 7.30 -0.49 -6.76
CA ALA A 490 6.48 -0.91 -7.89
C ALA A 490 6.77 -0.07 -9.15
N ARG A 491 6.61 -0.69 -10.34
CA ARG A 491 6.64 -0.01 -11.63
C ARG A 491 5.52 -0.55 -12.53
N ARG A 492 4.71 0.36 -13.10
CA ARG A 492 3.63 0.01 -14.04
C ARG A 492 4.16 -0.02 -15.47
N ILE A 493 3.68 -0.99 -16.24
CA ILE A 493 3.96 -1.11 -17.68
C ILE A 493 2.64 -1.03 -18.43
N ARG A 494 2.66 -0.33 -19.58
CA ARG A 494 1.49 -0.18 -20.46
C ARG A 494 1.70 -1.00 -21.73
N VAL A 495 0.74 -1.87 -22.02
CA VAL A 495 0.65 -2.58 -23.31
C VAL A 495 -0.23 -1.77 -24.26
N THR A 496 0.18 -1.63 -25.52
CA THR A 496 -0.56 -0.85 -26.54
C THR A 496 -1.26 -1.74 -27.56
N ARG A 497 -2.33 -1.24 -28.18
CA ARG A 497 -3.09 -1.98 -29.21
C ARG A 497 -2.23 -2.47 -30.39
N PRO A 498 -1.27 -1.70 -30.93
CA PRO A 498 -0.37 -2.20 -31.98
C PRO A 498 0.47 -3.41 -31.54
N MET A 499 1.01 -3.40 -30.32
CA MET A 499 1.77 -4.54 -29.78
C MET A 499 0.94 -5.82 -29.68
N LEU A 500 -0.37 -5.68 -29.51
CA LEU A 500 -1.31 -6.80 -29.41
C LEU A 500 -1.79 -7.30 -30.78
N VAL A 501 -2.03 -6.38 -31.72
CA VAL A 501 -2.50 -6.71 -33.07
C VAL A 501 -1.40 -7.39 -33.88
N ASN A 502 -0.14 -7.00 -33.67
CA ASN A 502 0.99 -7.57 -34.38
C ASN A 502 1.45 -8.94 -33.85
N ASP A 503 0.83 -9.44 -32.76
CA ASP A 503 1.16 -10.73 -32.15
C ASP A 503 2.67 -10.89 -31.87
N ASP A 504 3.33 -9.81 -31.46
CA ASP A 504 4.76 -9.78 -31.12
C ASP A 504 4.98 -10.40 -29.72
N LEU A 505 4.64 -11.68 -29.58
CA LEU A 505 4.89 -12.48 -28.37
C LEU A 505 6.38 -12.47 -27.98
N GLY A 506 7.29 -12.32 -28.95
CA GLY A 506 8.73 -12.16 -28.72
C GLY A 506 9.10 -10.87 -27.99
N ALA A 507 8.39 -9.76 -28.24
CA ALA A 507 8.62 -8.52 -27.50
C ALA A 507 8.18 -8.66 -26.03
N PHE A 508 7.15 -9.47 -25.75
CA PHE A 508 6.71 -9.76 -24.38
C PHE A 508 7.68 -10.68 -23.62
N THR A 509 8.32 -11.62 -24.31
CA THR A 509 9.28 -12.55 -23.69
C THR A 509 10.58 -11.86 -23.30
N ASP A 510 11.15 -11.08 -24.22
CA ASP A 510 12.40 -10.35 -23.99
C ASP A 510 12.22 -9.35 -22.85
N PHE A 511 11.05 -8.73 -22.82
CA PHE A 511 10.66 -7.78 -21.80
C PHE A 511 10.41 -8.42 -20.42
N ALA A 512 9.71 -9.55 -20.35
CA ALA A 512 9.52 -10.28 -19.10
C ALA A 512 10.85 -10.79 -18.52
N ALA A 513 11.72 -11.31 -19.38
CA ALA A 513 13.07 -11.73 -19.00
C ALA A 513 13.94 -10.57 -18.50
N MET A 514 13.85 -9.40 -19.14
CA MET A 514 14.56 -8.19 -18.71
C MET A 514 14.06 -7.70 -17.33
N ILE A 515 12.75 -7.72 -17.10
CA ILE A 515 12.17 -7.30 -15.81
C ILE A 515 12.61 -8.24 -14.69
N GLY A 516 12.51 -9.56 -14.90
CA GLY A 516 12.90 -10.54 -13.88
C GLY A 516 14.34 -10.33 -13.42
N ARG A 517 15.26 -10.09 -14.36
CA ARG A 517 16.68 -9.78 -14.05
C ARG A 517 16.83 -8.45 -13.31
N ARG A 518 16.22 -7.37 -13.81
CA ARG A 518 16.33 -6.05 -13.16
C ARG A 518 15.78 -6.02 -11.73
N VAL A 519 14.70 -6.75 -11.47
CA VAL A 519 14.15 -6.87 -10.11
C VAL A 519 15.12 -7.63 -9.21
N ALA A 520 15.70 -8.74 -9.68
CA ALA A 520 16.71 -9.47 -8.92
C ALA A 520 17.99 -8.64 -8.67
N ASP A 521 18.44 -7.86 -9.66
CA ASP A 521 19.58 -6.96 -9.52
C ASP A 521 19.28 -5.84 -8.50
N PHE A 522 18.08 -5.28 -8.52
CA PHE A 522 17.62 -4.28 -7.56
C PHE A 522 17.57 -4.85 -6.13
N GLU A 523 17.06 -6.06 -5.95
CA GLU A 523 17.04 -6.73 -4.64
C GLU A 523 18.46 -6.97 -4.12
N ASN A 524 19.39 -7.40 -4.98
CA ASN A 524 20.79 -7.56 -4.61
C ASN A 524 21.44 -6.24 -4.21
N ALA A 525 21.26 -5.17 -4.99
CA ALA A 525 21.82 -3.85 -4.67
C ALA A 525 21.27 -3.32 -3.34
N THR A 526 19.96 -3.43 -3.11
CA THR A 526 19.31 -2.98 -1.87
C THR A 526 19.83 -3.77 -0.66
N ALA A 527 20.09 -5.07 -0.82
CA ALA A 527 20.63 -5.90 0.25
C ALA A 527 22.08 -5.54 0.62
N VAL A 528 22.90 -5.08 -0.34
CA VAL A 528 24.27 -4.61 -0.10
C VAL A 528 24.28 -3.27 0.64
N ASP A 529 23.39 -2.34 0.26
CA ASP A 529 23.31 -1.01 0.91
C ASP A 529 22.81 -1.07 2.37
N CYS A 530 22.19 -2.19 2.79
CA CYS A 530 21.72 -2.39 4.16
C CYS A 530 22.80 -2.94 5.12
N HIS A 531 23.97 -3.34 4.61
CA HIS A 531 25.03 -4.01 5.37
C HIS A 531 26.22 -3.10 5.63
#